data_AF-A0A354AWW5-F1
#
_entry.id   AF-A0A354AWW5-F1
#
_cell.length_a   1.000
_cell.length_b   1.000
_cell.length_c   1.000
_cell.angle_alpha   90.00
_cell.angle_beta   90.00
_cell.angle_gamma   90.00
#
_symmetry.space_group_name_H-M   'P 1'
#
loop_
_entity.id
_entity.type
_entity.pdbx_description
1 polymer ?
#
loop_
_entity_poly.entity_id
_entity_poly.type
_entity_poly.pdbx_seq_one_letter_code
_entity_poly.pdbx_strand_id
1 'polypeptide(L)' 'MRAVPNTPALVRSALTGLAFAPAVGPQERQRVGQLFAEVGEVHELPESQLDA' A
#
# COMPACT_ATOMS: atom_id res chain seq x y z
N MET A 1 2.05 -9.06 4.14
CA MET A 1 1.92 -7.64 3.75
C MET A 1 0.54 -7.19 4.20
N ARG A 2 0.43 -5.96 4.68
CA ARG A 2 -0.85 -5.32 4.99
C ARG A 2 -0.99 -4.05 4.17
N ALA A 3 -2.17 -3.85 3.61
CA ALA A 3 -2.55 -2.64 2.89
C ALA A 3 -3.74 -2.00 3.60
N VAL A 4 -3.69 -0.67 3.76
CA VAL A 4 -4.78 0.12 4.35
C VAL A 4 -5.19 1.19 3.32
N PRO A 5 -6.07 0.84 2.36
CA PRO A 5 -6.65 1.81 1.44
C PRO A 5 -7.80 2.57 2.11
N ASN A 6 -8.31 3.60 1.44
CA ASN A 6 -9.52 4.33 1.84
C ASN A 6 -10.61 4.27 0.75
N THR A 7 -11.85 4.64 1.12
CA THR A 7 -13.04 4.60 0.24
C THR A 7 -12.89 5.36 -1.09
N PRO A 8 -12.14 6.48 -1.18
CA PRO A 8 -11.81 7.15 -2.44
C PRO A 8 -11.15 6.27 -3.52
N ALA A 9 -10.69 5.07 -3.20
CA ALA A 9 -10.24 4.09 -4.20
C ALA A 9 -11.28 3.80 -5.29
N LEU A 10 -12.58 3.87 -4.97
CA LEU A 10 -13.68 3.66 -5.92
C LEU A 10 -13.72 4.72 -7.04
N VAL A 11 -13.11 5.89 -6.81
CA VAL A 11 -13.03 7.00 -7.77
C VAL A 11 -11.60 7.34 -8.15
N ARG A 12 -10.67 6.38 -7.98
CA ARG A 12 -9.23 6.52 -8.29
C ARG A 12 -8.52 7.68 -7.59
N SER A 13 -8.90 7.92 -6.34
CA SER A 13 -8.29 8.96 -5.50
C SER A 13 -7.83 8.38 -4.16
N ALA A 14 -7.40 7.12 -4.15
CA ALA A 14 -6.99 6.44 -2.93
C ALA A 14 -5.76 7.09 -2.29
N LEU A 15 -5.64 6.92 -0.97
CA LEU A 15 -4.37 6.94 -0.27
C LEU A 15 -4.22 5.59 0.42
N THR A 16 -3.14 4.88 0.10
CA THR A 16 -2.90 3.51 0.61
C THR A 16 -1.59 3.44 1.37
N GLY A 17 -1.66 3.05 2.65
CA GLY A 17 -0.48 2.64 3.41
C GLY A 17 -0.15 1.17 3.16
N LEU A 18 1.11 0.85 2.87
CA LEU A 18 1.62 -0.51 2.70
C LEU A 18 2.68 -0.83 3.74
N ALA A 19 2.56 -1.98 4.41
CA ALA A 19 3.60 -2.54 5.27
C ALA A 19 3.97 -3.95 4.80
N PHE A 20 5.28 -4.17 4.66
CA PHE A 20 5.85 -5.44 4.19
C PHE A 20 6.62 -6.15 5.30
N ALA A 21 6.40 -7.45 5.44
CA ALA A 21 7.25 -8.28 6.29
C ALA A 21 8.68 -8.34 5.72
N PRO A 22 9.71 -8.54 6.56
CA PRO A 22 11.10 -8.59 6.10
C PRO A 22 11.37 -9.63 5.00
N ALA A 23 10.61 -10.74 5.00
CA ALA A 23 10.74 -11.80 4.01
C ALA A 23 10.24 -11.42 2.60
N VAL A 24 9.48 -10.32 2.44
CA VAL A 24 8.98 -9.88 1.13
C VAL A 24 10.09 -9.19 0.36
N GLY A 25 10.47 -9.77 -0.78
CA GLY A 25 11.54 -9.27 -1.63
C GLY A 25 11.15 -8.01 -2.43
N PRO A 26 12.13 -7.26 -2.94
CA PRO A 26 11.91 -5.95 -3.57
C PRO A 26 11.04 -6.00 -4.84
N GLN A 27 11.14 -7.06 -5.65
CA GLN A 27 10.30 -7.21 -6.84
C GLN A 27 8.81 -7.37 -6.50
N GLU A 28 8.51 -8.14 -5.44
CA GLU A 28 7.14 -8.32 -4.98
C GLU A 28 6.58 -7.03 -4.38
N ARG A 29 7.40 -6.30 -3.60
CA ARG A 29 7.04 -4.96 -3.09
C ARG A 29 6.71 -3.99 -4.21
N GLN A 30 7.56 -3.92 -5.24
CA GLN A 30 7.35 -3.06 -6.39
C GLN A 30 6.06 -3.42 -7.14
N ARG A 31 5.80 -4.71 -7.38
CA ARG A 31 4.59 -5.17 -8.07
C ARG A 31 3.32 -4.78 -7.32
N VAL A 32 3.32 -4.95 -6.00
CA VAL A 32 2.20 -4.54 -5.14
C VAL A 32 2.04 -3.02 -5.15
N GLY A 33 3.13 -2.27 -5.03
CA GLY A 33 3.08 -0.81 -5.08
C GLY A 33 2.48 -0.30 -6.39
N GLN A 34 2.87 -0.89 -7.52
CA GLN A 34 2.30 -0.58 -8.82
C GLN A 34 0.80 -0.88 -8.90
N LEU A 35 0.34 -1.99 -8.32
CA LEU A 35 -1.08 -2.34 -8.29
C LEU A 35 -1.93 -1.29 -7.57
N PHE A 36 -1.50 -0.82 -6.39
CA PHE A 36 -2.24 0.20 -5.65
C PHE A 36 -2.08 1.60 -6.26
N ALA A 37 -0.97 1.86 -6.96
CA ALA A 37 -0.76 3.12 -7.69
C ALA A 37 -1.77 3.32 -8.83
N GLU A 38 -2.41 2.26 -9.33
CA GLU A 38 -3.48 2.37 -10.34
C GLU A 38 -4.75 3.06 -9.79
N VAL A 39 -4.93 3.10 -8.47
CA VAL A 39 -6.12 3.67 -7.82
C VAL A 39 -5.83 4.89 -6.94
N GLY A 40 -4.58 5.31 -6.80
CA GLY A 40 -4.20 6.50 -6.04
C GLY A 40 -2.76 6.49 -5.53
N GLU A 41 -2.50 7.25 -4.47
CA GLU A 41 -1.18 7.39 -3.87
C GLU A 41 -0.85 6.23 -2.92
N VAL A 42 0.43 5.86 -2.88
CA VAL A 42 0.93 4.72 -2.10
C VAL A 42 2.11 5.14 -1.25
N HIS A 43 2.05 4.82 0.05
CA HIS A 43 3.14 5.06 0.99
C HIS A 43 3.56 3.74 1.65
N GLU A 44 4.83 3.38 1.52
CA GLU A 44 5.41 2.30 2.34
C GLU A 44 5.70 2.84 3.74
N LEU A 45 5.10 2.24 4.76
CA LEU A 45 5.15 2.67 6.14
C LEU A 45 5.50 1.46 7.05
N PRO A 46 6.14 1.69 8.21
CA PRO A 46 6.22 0.68 9.25
C PRO A 46 4.82 0.19 9.67
N GLU A 47 4.70 -1.10 10.00
CA GLU A 47 3.41 -1.69 10.44
C GLU A 47 2.79 -0.92 11.62
N SER A 48 3.63 -0.41 12.54
CA SER A 48 3.19 0.38 13.70
C SER A 48 2.67 1.78 13.37
N GLN A 49 2.71 2.20 12.11
CA GLN A 49 2.12 3.45 11.63
C GLN A 49 0.86 3.20 10.81
N LEU A 50 0.51 1.93 10.56
CA LEU A 50 -0.77 1.54 9.97
C LEU A 50 -1.82 1.34 11.07
N ASP A 51 -1.98 2.34 11.92
CA ASP A 51 -3.04 2.37 12.92
C ASP A 51 -4.37 2.73 12.22
N ALA A 52 -5.48 2.16 12.70
CA ALA A 52 -6.82 2.36 12.15
C ALA A 52 -7.63 3.37 12.98
#